data_AF-A0A7J6QW82-F1
#
_entry.id   AF-A0A7J6QW82-F1
#
_cell.length_a   1.000
_cell.length_b   1.000
_cell.length_c   1.000
_cell.angle_alpha   90.00
_cell.angle_beta   90.00
_cell.angle_gamma   90.00
#
_symmetry.space_group_name_H-M   'P 1'
#
loop_
_entity.id
_entity.type
_entity.pdbx_description
1 polymer ?
#
loop_
_entity_poly.entity_id
_entity_poly.type
_entity_poly.pdbx_seq_one_letter_code
_entity_poly.pdbx_strand_id
1 'polypeptide(L)'
;RGWWIARTEEELQQLSRSTRILPPSVVFMIPGTNRRRDRLVVDLRRANRSFTRGSSSSVTVSICIAAARLYGAAAMWVMDCSRAFYKLRWVGLLALLVVRSKLFTSDRCVFGVTTGPGSLGHTLGELIAVFRTLCTVALLYFLLLCFVDDILCAGLDGARAVCWLIYTLQRCAFGVSLK
;
A
#
# COMPACT_ATOMS: atom_id res chain seq x y z
N ARG A 1 9.90 -7.06 15.16
CA ARG A 1 8.55 -7.64 15.35
C ARG A 1 7.94 -7.87 13.96
N GLY A 2 7.67 -9.12 13.59
CA GLY A 2 7.20 -9.48 12.24
C GLY A 2 5.75 -9.08 11.98
N TRP A 3 5.35 -8.98 10.71
CA TRP A 3 3.96 -8.68 10.32
C TRP A 3 3.04 -9.90 10.36
N TRP A 4 3.62 -11.10 10.49
CA TRP A 4 2.91 -12.36 10.60
C TRP A 4 3.15 -12.95 11.98
N ILE A 5 2.08 -13.37 12.63
CA ILE A 5 2.10 -13.95 13.97
C ILE A 5 1.81 -15.44 13.82
N ALA A 6 2.76 -16.28 14.24
CA ALA A 6 2.56 -17.73 14.25
C ALA A 6 1.42 -18.09 15.21
N ARG A 7 0.59 -19.06 14.82
CA ARG A 7 -0.56 -19.52 15.61
C ARG A 7 -0.64 -21.04 15.66
N THR A 8 -1.19 -21.57 16.76
CA THR A 8 -1.68 -22.96 16.81
C THR A 8 -3.14 -23.04 16.37
N GLU A 9 -3.65 -24.25 16.15
CA GLU A 9 -5.06 -24.45 15.79
C GLU A 9 -6.01 -24.03 16.92
N GLU A 10 -5.64 -24.32 18.17
CA GLU A 10 -6.43 -23.93 19.35
C GLU A 10 -6.54 -22.41 19.47
N GLU A 11 -5.43 -21.69 19.24
CA GLU A 11 -5.42 -20.22 19.26
C GLU A 11 -6.31 -19.63 18.15
N LEU A 12 -6.31 -20.25 16.96
CA LEU A 12 -7.18 -19.83 15.85
C LEU A 12 -8.66 -20.04 16.16
N GLN A 13 -9.00 -21.17 16.79
CA GLN A 13 -10.37 -21.44 17.23
C GLN A 13 -10.84 -20.38 18.24
N GLN A 14 -10.00 -20.00 19.20
CA GLN A 14 -10.33 -18.92 20.14
C GLN A 14 -10.51 -17.57 19.45
N LEU A 15 -9.60 -17.21 18.54
CA LEU A 15 -9.68 -15.95 17.77
C LEU A 15 -10.92 -15.87 16.87
N SER A 16 -11.34 -17.01 16.32
CA SER A 16 -12.52 -17.07 15.44
C SER A 16 -13.83 -16.68 16.15
N ARG A 17 -13.86 -16.68 17.49
CA ARG A 17 -15.01 -16.27 18.29
C ARG A 17 -15.22 -14.75 18.33
N SER A 18 -14.16 -13.97 18.15
CA SER A 18 -14.19 -12.50 18.27
C SER A 18 -13.86 -11.77 16.98
N THR A 19 -13.16 -12.44 16.04
CA THR A 19 -12.66 -11.80 14.81
C THR A 19 -12.92 -12.69 13.61
N ARG A 20 -13.34 -12.09 12.49
CA ARG A 20 -13.56 -12.83 11.25
C ARG A 20 -12.23 -13.25 10.64
N ILE A 21 -11.99 -14.55 10.52
CA ILE A 21 -10.79 -15.10 9.88
C ILE A 21 -11.11 -15.42 8.41
N LEU A 22 -10.28 -14.92 7.49
CA LEU A 22 -10.39 -15.24 6.07
C LEU A 22 -10.09 -16.71 5.80
N PRO A 23 -10.58 -17.28 4.68
CA PRO A 23 -10.19 -18.61 4.24
C PRO A 23 -8.66 -18.77 4.20
N PRO A 24 -8.12 -19.94 4.59
CA PRO A 24 -6.68 -20.19 4.56
C PRO A 24 -6.07 -19.90 3.18
N SER A 25 -4.99 -19.13 3.17
CA SER A 25 -4.29 -18.71 1.97
C SER A 25 -2.88 -19.28 1.96
N VAL A 26 -2.52 -20.01 0.90
CA VAL A 26 -1.22 -20.67 0.79
C VAL A 26 -0.15 -19.64 0.49
N VAL A 27 0.96 -19.71 1.22
CA VAL A 27 2.13 -18.87 1.00
C VAL A 27 3.23 -19.71 0.37
N PHE A 28 3.77 -19.22 -0.75
CA PHE A 28 4.88 -19.84 -1.45
C PHE A 28 5.94 -18.81 -1.80
N MET A 29 7.16 -19.29 -2.03
CA MET A 29 8.29 -18.45 -2.40
C MET A 29 8.39 -18.38 -3.92
N ILE A 30 8.53 -17.17 -4.46
CA ILE A 30 8.94 -16.97 -5.84
C ILE A 30 10.42 -16.59 -5.81
N PRO A 31 11.29 -17.40 -6.42
CA PRO A 31 12.71 -17.10 -6.47
C PRO A 31 12.93 -15.79 -7.24
N GLY A 32 13.84 -14.98 -6.70
CA GLY A 32 14.34 -13.78 -7.35
C GLY A 32 15.15 -14.12 -8.60
N THR A 33 15.42 -13.10 -9.41
CA THR A 33 16.42 -13.17 -10.48
C THR A 33 17.70 -12.47 -10.02
N ASN A 34 18.78 -12.47 -10.81
CA ASN A 34 20.05 -11.79 -10.48
C ASN A 34 19.91 -10.31 -10.03
N ARG A 35 18.76 -9.66 -10.29
CA ARG A 35 18.47 -8.27 -9.91
C ARG A 35 17.37 -8.12 -8.84
N ARG A 36 16.75 -9.20 -8.36
CA ARG A 36 15.61 -9.15 -7.44
C ARG A 36 15.77 -10.18 -6.33
N ARG A 37 15.38 -9.81 -5.10
CA ARG A 37 15.39 -10.74 -3.97
C ARG A 37 14.22 -11.73 -4.07
N ASP A 38 14.39 -12.89 -3.44
CA ASP A 38 13.31 -13.84 -3.23
C ASP A 38 12.13 -13.16 -2.51
N ARG A 39 10.92 -13.52 -2.94
CA ARG A 39 9.71 -12.90 -2.42
C ARG A 39 8.69 -13.95 -2.03
N LEU A 40 8.06 -13.76 -0.88
CA LEU A 40 6.91 -14.52 -0.47
C LEU A 40 5.67 -13.97 -1.18
N VAL A 41 4.87 -14.88 -1.74
CA VAL A 41 3.60 -14.57 -2.38
C VAL A 41 2.51 -15.38 -1.71
N VAL A 42 1.37 -14.72 -1.49
CA VAL A 42 0.20 -15.30 -0.86
C VAL A 42 -0.86 -15.53 -1.94
N ASP A 43 -1.34 -16.77 -2.10
CA ASP A 43 -2.50 -17.04 -2.95
C ASP A 43 -3.79 -16.65 -2.21
N LEU A 44 -4.26 -15.45 -2.52
CA LEU A 44 -5.48 -14.89 -1.95
C LEU A 44 -6.70 -15.11 -2.85
N ARG A 45 -6.63 -15.90 -3.92
CA ARG A 45 -7.75 -16.07 -4.86
C ARG A 45 -9.03 -16.54 -4.16
N ARG A 46 -8.89 -17.48 -3.21
CA ARG A 46 -10.03 -17.99 -2.42
C ARG A 46 -10.57 -16.93 -1.47
N ALA A 47 -9.69 -16.25 -0.73
CA ALA A 47 -10.07 -15.16 0.16
C ALA A 47 -10.73 -13.99 -0.57
N ASN A 48 -10.24 -13.66 -1.78
CA ASN A 48 -10.74 -12.58 -2.61
C ASN A 48 -12.18 -12.78 -3.08
N ARG A 49 -12.66 -14.02 -3.17
CA ARG A 49 -14.07 -14.32 -3.48
C ARG A 49 -15.01 -13.95 -2.33
N SER A 50 -14.50 -13.78 -1.11
CA SER A 50 -15.28 -13.39 0.06
C SER A 50 -15.50 -11.88 0.16
N PHE A 51 -14.76 -11.08 -0.61
CA PHE A 51 -14.96 -9.64 -0.67
C PHE A 51 -15.99 -9.28 -1.74
N THR A 52 -16.84 -8.31 -1.43
CA THR A 52 -17.66 -7.66 -2.45
C THR A 52 -16.74 -6.95 -3.44
N ARG A 53 -17.10 -7.00 -4.73
CA ARG A 53 -16.36 -6.26 -5.75
C ARG A 53 -16.57 -4.77 -5.49
N GLY A 54 -15.59 -4.13 -4.88
CA GLY A 54 -15.56 -2.68 -4.76
C GLY A 54 -15.24 -2.06 -6.12
N SER A 55 -16.07 -1.15 -6.60
CA SER A 55 -15.69 -0.24 -7.68
C SER A 55 -14.85 0.88 -7.07
N SER A 56 -13.53 0.79 -7.16
CA SER A 56 -12.67 1.94 -6.90
C SER A 56 -12.55 2.77 -8.17
N SER A 57 -12.84 4.07 -8.11
CA SER A 57 -12.42 5.03 -9.12
C SER A 57 -10.89 5.16 -9.07
N SER A 58 -10.17 4.23 -9.69
CA SER A 58 -8.71 4.32 -9.77
C SER A 58 -8.32 5.30 -10.86
N VAL A 59 -7.53 6.32 -10.51
CA VAL A 59 -6.78 7.10 -11.51
C VAL A 59 -5.94 6.12 -12.32
N THR A 60 -6.07 6.13 -13.64
CA THR A 60 -5.27 5.25 -14.50
C THR A 60 -3.86 5.81 -14.65
N VAL A 61 -2.85 4.93 -14.76
CA VAL A 61 -1.46 5.32 -15.01
C VAL A 61 -1.36 6.27 -16.21
N SER A 62 -2.15 6.01 -17.25
CA SER A 62 -2.20 6.84 -18.46
C SER A 62 -2.58 8.29 -18.17
N ILE A 63 -3.53 8.54 -17.27
CA ILE A 63 -3.92 9.89 -16.85
C ILE A 63 -2.78 10.55 -16.08
N CYS A 64 -2.10 9.83 -15.19
CA CYS A 64 -0.95 10.36 -14.46
C CYS A 64 0.20 10.76 -15.40
N ILE A 65 0.51 9.92 -16.39
CA ILE A 65 1.55 10.20 -17.39
C ILE A 65 1.16 11.41 -18.24
N ALA A 66 -0.09 11.49 -18.69
CA ALA A 66 -0.58 12.61 -19.48
C ALA A 66 -0.50 13.93 -18.69
N ALA A 67 -0.92 13.93 -17.42
CA ALA A 67 -0.84 15.10 -16.55
C ALA A 67 0.62 15.55 -16.32
N ALA A 68 1.55 14.61 -16.09
CA ALA A 68 2.97 14.92 -15.94
C ALA A 68 3.56 15.55 -17.21
N ARG A 69 3.21 15.02 -18.39
CA ARG A 69 3.65 15.57 -19.68
C ARG A 69 3.09 16.95 -19.96
N LEU A 70 1.79 17.16 -19.68
CA LEU A 70 1.12 18.44 -19.88
C LEU A 70 1.67 19.53 -18.96
N TYR A 71 2.05 19.17 -17.72
CA TYR A 71 2.62 20.12 -16.78
C TYR A 71 4.02 20.60 -17.19
N GLY A 72 4.80 19.77 -17.88
CA GLY A 72 6.05 20.21 -18.51
C GLY A 72 7.16 20.67 -17.54
N ALA A 73 7.24 20.06 -16.35
CA ALA A 73 8.23 20.46 -15.34
C ALA A 73 9.66 20.14 -15.75
N ALA A 74 10.59 21.05 -15.40
CA ALA A 74 12.02 20.84 -15.56
C ALA A 74 12.61 19.78 -14.61
N ALA A 75 11.94 19.51 -13.49
CA ALA A 75 12.35 18.53 -12.49
C ALA A 75 11.16 17.69 -12.02
N MET A 76 11.40 16.39 -11.87
CA MET A 76 10.43 15.41 -11.39
C MET A 76 11.09 14.49 -10.36
N TRP A 77 10.34 14.17 -9.31
CA TRP A 77 10.73 13.21 -8.29
C TRP A 77 9.67 12.12 -8.22
N VAL A 78 10.13 10.87 -8.23
CA VAL A 78 9.27 9.71 -8.06
C VAL A 78 9.59 9.06 -6.72
N MET A 79 8.55 8.82 -5.95
CA MET A 79 8.62 8.22 -4.63
C MET A 79 7.79 6.95 -4.62
N ASP A 80 8.38 5.88 -4.11
CA ASP A 80 7.71 4.59 -3.91
C ASP A 80 7.48 4.39 -2.41
N CYS A 81 6.20 4.30 -2.02
CA CYS A 81 5.80 3.97 -0.65
C CYS A 81 6.00 2.48 -0.39
N SER A 82 7.25 2.09 -0.16
CA SER A 82 7.63 0.72 0.16
C SER A 82 6.74 0.12 1.26
N ARG A 83 6.17 -1.06 0.98
CA ARG A 83 5.39 -1.86 1.94
C ARG A 83 4.14 -1.11 2.44
N ALA A 84 3.61 -0.15 1.68
CA ALA A 84 2.44 0.64 2.04
C ALA A 84 1.23 -0.22 2.45
N PHE A 85 0.98 -1.32 1.75
CA PHE A 85 -0.10 -2.26 2.07
C PHE A 85 0.02 -2.83 3.49
N TYR A 86 1.23 -3.19 3.95
CA TYR A 86 1.44 -3.71 5.30
C TYR A 86 1.26 -2.65 6.40
N LYS A 87 1.14 -1.37 6.04
CA LYS A 87 0.80 -0.30 6.99
C LYS A 87 -0.70 -0.23 7.25
N LEU A 88 -1.52 -0.68 6.30
CA LEU A 88 -2.97 -0.77 6.47
C LEU A 88 -3.31 -1.93 7.41
N ARG A 89 -4.20 -1.68 8.36
CA ARG A 89 -4.79 -2.71 9.23
C ARG A 89 -6.17 -3.08 8.72
N TRP A 90 -6.49 -4.36 8.80
CA TRP A 90 -7.86 -4.82 8.71
C TRP A 90 -8.63 -4.41 9.97
N VAL A 91 -9.91 -4.06 9.81
CA VAL A 91 -10.82 -3.81 10.93
C VAL A 91 -11.71 -5.03 11.07
N GLY A 92 -11.65 -5.70 12.23
CA GLY A 92 -12.49 -6.87 12.53
C GLY A 92 -12.21 -8.12 11.69
N LEU A 93 -11.06 -8.17 11.00
CA LEU A 93 -10.71 -9.24 10.09
C LEU A 93 -9.23 -9.64 10.20
N LEU A 94 -8.92 -10.92 10.01
CA LEU A 94 -7.56 -11.46 9.97
C LEU A 94 -7.34 -12.29 8.70
N ALA A 95 -6.18 -12.13 8.07
CA ALA A 95 -5.73 -13.04 7.03
C ALA A 95 -5.09 -14.28 7.67
N LEU A 96 -5.54 -15.47 7.28
CA LEU A 96 -4.92 -16.74 7.65
C LEU A 96 -3.97 -17.22 6.55
N LEU A 97 -2.71 -17.39 6.91
CA LEU A 97 -1.60 -17.69 6.02
C LEU A 97 -1.04 -19.07 6.37
N VAL A 98 -0.91 -19.94 5.36
CA VAL A 98 -0.40 -21.30 5.51
C VAL A 98 0.97 -21.38 4.84
N VAL A 99 2.01 -21.61 5.63
CA VAL A 99 3.39 -21.79 5.14
C VAL A 99 3.80 -23.22 5.45
N ARG A 100 3.86 -24.09 4.43
CA ARG A 100 4.05 -25.54 4.61
C ARG A 100 2.96 -26.10 5.55
N SER A 101 3.34 -26.48 6.78
CA SER A 101 2.46 -26.99 7.83
C SER A 101 2.27 -26.02 9.00
N LYS A 102 2.72 -24.77 8.87
CA LYS A 102 2.61 -23.75 9.92
C LYS A 102 1.54 -22.72 9.58
N LEU A 103 0.80 -22.30 10.60
CA LEU A 103 -0.27 -21.32 10.50
C LEU A 103 0.21 -19.97 11.02
N PHE A 104 -0.12 -18.92 10.28
CA PHE A 104 0.17 -17.54 10.64
C PHE A 104 -1.05 -16.67 10.43
N THR A 105 -1.21 -15.65 11.27
CA THR A 105 -2.23 -14.61 11.10
C THR A 105 -1.59 -13.26 10.80
N SER A 106 -2.26 -12.46 9.98
CA SER A 106 -1.91 -11.05 9.73
C SER A 106 -3.14 -10.17 9.92
N ASP A 107 -3.00 -9.17 10.81
CA ASP A 107 -3.96 -8.06 10.95
C ASP A 107 -3.69 -6.94 9.94
N ARG A 108 -2.65 -7.09 9.10
CA ARG A 108 -2.27 -6.14 8.05
C ARG A 108 -2.73 -6.58 6.67
N CYS A 109 -2.99 -5.60 5.81
CA CYS A 109 -3.29 -5.85 4.41
C CYS A 109 -2.09 -6.49 3.70
N VAL A 110 -2.28 -7.72 3.25
CA VAL A 110 -1.27 -8.50 2.51
C VAL A 110 -1.40 -8.22 1.01
N PHE A 111 -0.27 -8.23 0.30
CA PHE A 111 -0.27 -8.08 -1.15
C PHE A 111 -1.13 -9.16 -1.83
N GLY A 112 -1.92 -8.74 -2.82
CA GLY A 112 -2.80 -9.62 -3.60
C GLY A 112 -4.27 -9.58 -3.17
N VAL A 113 -4.64 -8.83 -2.13
CA VAL A 113 -6.06 -8.60 -1.82
C VAL A 113 -6.69 -7.62 -2.82
N THR A 114 -7.86 -7.96 -3.34
CA THR A 114 -8.59 -7.16 -4.34
C THR A 114 -8.97 -5.76 -3.88
N THR A 115 -9.31 -5.59 -2.59
CA THR A 115 -9.65 -4.28 -2.02
C THR A 115 -8.43 -3.44 -1.64
N GLY A 116 -7.24 -4.04 -1.63
CA GLY A 116 -6.01 -3.39 -1.17
C GLY A 116 -5.74 -2.04 -1.85
N PRO A 117 -5.70 -1.96 -3.19
CA PRO A 117 -5.39 -0.70 -3.87
C PRO A 117 -6.41 0.40 -3.59
N GLY A 118 -7.69 0.06 -3.49
CA GLY A 118 -8.75 1.02 -3.14
C GLY A 118 -8.59 1.54 -1.70
N SER A 119 -8.32 0.66 -0.74
CA SER A 119 -8.07 1.05 0.66
C SER A 119 -6.80 1.89 0.80
N LEU A 120 -5.76 1.60 0.02
CA LEU A 120 -4.55 2.42 0.00
C LEU A 120 -4.82 3.78 -0.64
N GLY A 121 -5.57 3.81 -1.73
CA GLY A 121 -6.02 5.06 -2.37
C GLY A 121 -6.83 5.94 -1.43
N HIS A 122 -7.71 5.38 -0.61
CA HIS A 122 -8.44 6.16 0.40
C HIS A 122 -7.52 6.70 1.49
N THR A 123 -6.55 5.92 1.97
CA THR A 123 -5.71 6.35 3.10
C THR A 123 -4.55 7.24 2.67
N LEU A 124 -3.67 6.72 1.80
CA LEU A 124 -2.55 7.47 1.26
C LEU A 124 -3.02 8.60 0.36
N GLY A 125 -4.03 8.37 -0.49
CA GLY A 125 -4.56 9.41 -1.37
C GLY A 125 -5.21 10.57 -0.61
N GLU A 126 -5.90 10.31 0.51
CA GLU A 126 -6.45 11.37 1.37
C GLU A 126 -5.33 12.17 2.05
N LEU A 127 -4.29 11.50 2.58
CA LEU A 127 -3.10 12.19 3.11
C LEU A 127 -2.46 13.10 2.05
N ILE A 128 -2.30 12.61 0.82
CA ILE A 128 -1.74 13.36 -0.29
C ILE A 128 -2.65 14.54 -0.69
N ALA A 129 -3.97 14.35 -0.68
CA ALA A 129 -4.93 15.41 -0.96
C ALA A 129 -4.85 16.52 0.10
N VAL A 130 -4.78 16.17 1.38
CA VAL A 130 -4.59 17.13 2.48
C VAL A 130 -3.27 17.88 2.32
N PHE A 131 -2.18 17.15 2.05
CA PHE A 131 -0.86 17.76 1.85
C PHE A 131 -0.86 18.74 0.67
N ARG A 132 -1.51 18.38 -0.45
CA ARG A 132 -1.67 19.26 -1.61
C ARG A 132 -2.39 20.55 -1.22
N THR A 133 -3.49 20.45 -0.49
CA THR A 133 -4.25 21.63 -0.02
C THR A 133 -3.39 22.54 0.85
N LEU A 134 -2.63 21.98 1.80
CA LEU A 134 -1.71 22.75 2.65
C LEU A 134 -0.64 23.49 1.83
N CYS A 135 -0.10 22.83 0.81
CA CYS A 135 0.87 23.42 -0.09
C CYS A 135 0.29 24.54 -0.95
N THR A 136 -0.95 24.38 -1.44
CA THR A 136 -1.65 25.45 -2.14
C THR A 136 -1.86 26.68 -1.25
N VAL A 137 -2.22 26.48 0.03
CA VAL A 137 -2.33 27.57 1.01
C VAL A 137 -0.97 28.24 1.25
N ALA A 138 0.12 27.46 1.25
CA ALA A 138 1.49 27.97 1.38
C ALA A 138 2.06 28.56 0.07
N LEU A 139 1.24 28.73 -0.97
CA LEU A 139 1.63 29.27 -2.28
C LEU A 139 2.76 28.48 -2.98
N LEU A 140 2.86 27.18 -2.72
CA LEU A 140 3.78 26.29 -3.42
C LEU A 140 3.10 25.71 -4.66
N TYR A 141 3.65 26.04 -5.84
CA TYR A 141 3.10 25.61 -7.12
C TYR A 141 3.89 24.43 -7.68
N PHE A 142 3.32 23.23 -7.56
CA PHE A 142 3.89 21.99 -8.09
C PHE A 142 2.78 21.01 -8.50
N LEU A 143 3.13 20.06 -9.35
CA LEU A 143 2.28 18.92 -9.67
C LEU A 143 2.51 17.82 -8.64
N LEU A 144 1.43 17.32 -8.03
CA LEU A 144 1.45 16.16 -7.16
C LEU A 144 0.43 15.12 -7.64
N LEU A 145 0.91 13.93 -7.98
CA LEU A 145 0.10 12.80 -8.42
C LEU A 145 0.37 11.60 -7.52
N CYS A 146 -0.67 10.85 -7.20
CA CYS A 146 -0.57 9.60 -6.45
C CYS A 146 -1.25 8.48 -7.26
N PHE A 147 -0.51 7.43 -7.56
CA PHE A 147 -0.99 6.22 -8.20
C PHE A 147 -0.71 5.02 -7.30
N VAL A 148 -1.73 4.57 -6.58
CA VAL A 148 -1.63 3.47 -5.60
C VAL A 148 -0.53 3.74 -4.56
N ASP A 149 0.67 3.18 -4.71
CA ASP A 149 1.83 3.35 -3.85
C ASP A 149 2.94 4.25 -4.43
N ASP A 150 2.83 4.64 -5.71
CA ASP A 150 3.74 5.56 -6.37
C ASP A 150 3.24 7.02 -6.26
N ILE A 151 4.15 7.93 -5.88
CA ILE A 151 3.88 9.36 -5.80
C ILE A 151 4.84 10.09 -6.75
N LEU A 152 4.29 10.94 -7.61
CA LEU A 152 5.05 11.83 -8.47
C LEU A 152 4.89 13.27 -8.00
N CYS A 153 6.01 13.94 -7.76
CA CYS A 153 6.06 15.38 -7.52
C CYS A 153 6.86 16.04 -8.65
N ALA A 154 6.41 17.18 -9.17
CA ALA A 154 7.12 17.87 -10.25
C ALA A 154 6.98 19.40 -10.15
N GLY A 155 8.03 20.14 -10.50
CA GLY A 155 8.07 21.61 -10.43
C GLY A 155 9.24 22.14 -9.58
N LEU A 156 9.55 23.44 -9.69
CA LEU A 156 10.71 24.04 -9.00
C LEU A 156 10.55 24.03 -7.47
N ASP A 157 9.35 24.31 -6.96
CA ASP A 157 9.01 24.15 -5.53
C ASP A 157 8.85 22.69 -5.11
N GLY A 158 8.83 21.78 -6.08
CA GLY A 158 8.65 20.34 -5.86
C GLY A 158 9.75 19.77 -4.96
N ALA A 159 10.98 20.28 -5.00
CA ALA A 159 12.05 19.82 -4.12
C ALA A 159 11.74 20.04 -2.62
N ARG A 160 11.22 21.22 -2.27
CA ARG A 160 10.82 21.54 -0.89
C ARG A 160 9.60 20.72 -0.47
N ALA A 161 8.61 20.64 -1.35
CA ALA A 161 7.41 19.83 -1.13
C ALA A 161 7.74 18.34 -0.93
N VAL A 162 8.69 17.79 -1.69
CA VAL A 162 9.18 16.41 -1.54
C VAL A 162 9.77 16.18 -0.16
N CYS A 163 10.62 17.08 0.34
CA CYS A 163 11.20 16.95 1.68
C CYS A 163 10.11 16.92 2.78
N TRP A 164 9.13 17.83 2.71
CA TRP A 164 8.03 17.87 3.66
C TRP A 164 7.11 16.66 3.53
N LEU A 165 6.88 16.20 2.32
CA LEU A 165 6.07 15.03 2.06
C LEU A 165 6.74 13.76 2.60
N ILE A 166 8.03 13.56 2.37
CA ILE A 166 8.79 12.44 2.92
C ILE A 166 8.72 12.45 4.45
N TYR A 167 8.94 13.61 5.07
CA TYR A 167 8.81 13.75 6.52
C TYR A 167 7.41 13.36 7.01
N THR A 168 6.36 13.86 6.35
CA THR A 168 4.97 13.57 6.69
C THR A 168 4.66 12.08 6.56
N LEU A 169 5.06 11.45 5.45
CA LEU A 169 4.88 10.03 5.19
C LEU A 169 5.60 9.16 6.23
N GLN A 170 6.84 9.52 6.60
CA GLN A 170 7.59 8.84 7.65
C GLN A 170 6.90 8.93 9.02
N ARG A 171 6.32 10.09 9.36
CA ARG A 171 5.54 10.27 10.61
C ARG A 171 4.25 9.43 10.61
N CYS A 172 3.63 9.24 9.45
CA CYS A 172 2.51 8.32 9.25
C CYS A 172 2.95 6.84 9.10
N ALA A 173 4.22 6.55 9.37
CA ALA A 173 4.84 5.23 9.25
C ALA A 173 4.87 4.64 7.82
N PHE A 174 4.66 5.43 6.77
CA PHE A 174 4.96 5.04 5.40
C PHE A 174 6.48 5.14 5.17
N GLY A 175 7.10 4.04 4.79
CA GLY A 175 8.51 4.03 4.40
C GLY A 175 8.62 4.43 2.93
N VAL A 176 9.33 5.51 2.64
CA VAL A 176 9.44 6.04 1.28
C VAL A 176 10.85 5.82 0.75
N SER A 177 10.97 5.33 -0.48
CA SER A 177 12.22 5.36 -1.25
C SER A 177 12.07 6.31 -2.43
N LEU A 178 12.98 7.28 -2.52
CA LEU A 178 13.15 8.11 -3.71
C LEU A 178 13.80 7.27 -4.81
N LYS A 179 13.28 7.39 -6.04
CA LYS A 179 13.83 6.78 -7.25
C LYS A 179 14.32 7.85 -8.22
#